data_AF-A0A011PRE3-F1
#
_entry.id   AF-A0A011PRE3-F1
#
_cell.length_a   1.000
_cell.length_b   1.000
_cell.length_c   1.000
_cell.angle_alpha   90.00
_cell.angle_beta   90.00
_cell.angle_gamma   90.00
#
_symmetry.space_group_name_H-M   'P 1'
#
loop_
_entity.id
_entity.type
_entity.pdbx_description
1 polymer ?
#
loop_
_entity_poly.entity_id
_entity_poly.type
_entity_poly.pdbx_seq_one_letter_code
_entity_poly.pdbx_strand_id
1 'polypeptide(L)'
;MDAKIADWVVTPRIGKPVEINALWFNALASMSEFAERLDEPAAPYRALADAARAGFQRFVMAGDGGLFDVLDGPAGDDASLRPNQILAVSLPHSPLDEAAQAVVVGCVGRSLLTSYGLRSLDPRHHDFRPQYRGGVWERDASYHQGPVWGWLLGHYALAEYRVHGNAPAAKQRLEALCDHLLDAGLGTVSEIFDGAPPHTPRGAPSQAWSVACTLEAWWRLARAQRS
;
A
#
# COMPACT_ATOMS: atom_id res chain seq x y z
N MET A 1 -6.30 3.89 -10.26
CA MET A 1 -6.77 3.58 -11.62
C MET A 1 -8.15 2.97 -11.44
N ASP A 2 -9.18 3.77 -11.68
CA ASP A 2 -10.55 3.38 -11.38
C ASP A 2 -11.13 2.64 -12.58
N ALA A 3 -11.48 1.37 -12.39
CA ALA A 3 -12.29 0.66 -13.38
C ALA A 3 -13.66 1.34 -13.44
N LYS A 4 -14.06 1.77 -14.64
CA LYS A 4 -15.37 2.34 -14.91
C LYS A 4 -16.14 1.38 -15.80
N ILE A 5 -17.31 0.96 -15.32
CA ILE A 5 -18.27 0.22 -16.13
C ILE A 5 -19.35 1.22 -16.55
N ALA A 6 -19.29 1.69 -17.80
CA ALA A 6 -20.12 2.79 -18.27
C ALA A 6 -20.03 4.01 -17.32
N ASP A 7 -21.14 4.43 -16.70
CA ASP A 7 -21.18 5.57 -15.76
C ASP A 7 -20.85 5.18 -14.30
N TRP A 8 -20.67 3.89 -14.01
CA TRP A 8 -20.41 3.40 -12.66
C TRP A 8 -18.91 3.31 -12.37
N VAL A 9 -18.46 4.12 -11.40
CA VAL A 9 -17.15 3.97 -10.76
C VAL A 9 -17.28 2.92 -9.67
N VAL A 10 -16.56 1.81 -9.79
CA VAL A 10 -16.71 0.64 -8.90
C VAL A 10 -16.25 0.93 -7.47
N THR A 11 -15.17 1.69 -7.30
CA THR A 11 -14.61 2.07 -6.00
C THR A 11 -14.28 3.57 -5.99
N PRO A 12 -15.29 4.46 -5.94
CA PRO A 12 -15.05 5.89 -5.97
C PRO A 12 -14.45 6.33 -4.64
N ARG A 13 -13.19 6.75 -4.64
CA ARG A 13 -12.49 7.29 -3.46
C ARG A 13 -12.53 8.81 -3.45
N ILE A 14 -13.75 9.36 -3.58
CA ILE A 14 -14.01 10.80 -3.57
C ILE A 14 -13.89 11.32 -2.15
N GLY A 15 -13.09 12.36 -1.95
CA GLY A 15 -12.74 12.89 -0.64
C GLY A 15 -11.23 13.07 -0.52
N LYS A 16 -10.66 12.67 0.61
CA LYS A 16 -9.22 12.70 0.88
C LYS A 16 -8.70 11.26 1.06
N PRO A 17 -8.23 10.60 -0.01
CA PRO A 17 -7.59 9.29 0.08
C PRO A 17 -6.34 9.31 0.96
N VAL A 18 -6.19 8.31 1.81
CA VAL A 18 -5.09 8.24 2.79
C VAL A 18 -3.71 8.25 2.16
N GLU A 19 -3.50 7.52 1.07
CA GLU A 19 -2.21 7.42 0.41
C GLU A 19 -1.82 8.68 -0.36
N ILE A 20 -2.79 9.41 -0.91
CA ILE A 20 -2.52 10.69 -1.57
C ILE A 20 -2.01 11.71 -0.55
N ASN A 21 -2.61 11.73 0.66
CA ASN A 21 -2.15 12.59 1.74
C ASN A 21 -0.78 12.15 2.29
N ALA A 22 -0.49 10.84 2.33
CA ALA A 22 0.82 10.32 2.72
C ALA A 22 1.91 10.69 1.71
N LEU A 23 1.62 10.53 0.41
CA LEU A 23 2.50 10.92 -0.68
C LEU A 23 2.76 12.44 -0.68
N TRP A 24 1.72 13.24 -0.41
CA TRP A 24 1.84 14.69 -0.29
C TRP A 24 2.77 15.10 0.85
N PHE A 25 2.56 14.54 2.04
CA PHE A 25 3.46 14.76 3.17
C PHE A 25 4.91 14.35 2.81
N ASN A 26 5.09 13.17 2.22
CA ASN A 26 6.41 12.69 1.83
C ASN A 26 7.08 13.59 0.78
N ALA A 27 6.33 14.12 -0.17
CA ALA A 27 6.84 15.07 -1.17
C ALA A 27 7.30 16.38 -0.52
N LEU A 28 6.52 16.95 0.39
CA LEU A 28 6.88 18.18 1.12
C LEU A 28 8.14 18.00 1.97
N ALA A 29 8.24 16.88 2.69
CA ALA A 29 9.43 16.54 3.47
C ALA A 29 10.66 16.38 2.55
N SER A 30 10.51 15.69 1.41
CA SER A 30 11.59 15.52 0.44
C SER A 30 12.03 16.86 -0.18
N MET A 31 11.09 17.76 -0.47
CA MET A 31 11.40 19.11 -0.98
C MET A 31 12.17 19.95 0.05
N SER A 32 11.84 19.83 1.34
CA SER A 32 12.63 20.46 2.40
C SER A 32 14.07 19.95 2.39
N GLU A 33 14.29 18.64 2.27
CA GLU A 33 15.64 18.06 2.21
C GLU A 33 16.41 18.47 0.95
N PHE A 34 15.73 18.56 -0.20
CA PHE A 34 16.35 19.01 -1.44
C PHE A 34 16.74 20.48 -1.38
N ALA A 35 15.88 21.34 -0.84
CA ALA A 35 16.20 22.75 -0.65
C ALA A 35 17.45 22.92 0.23
N GLU A 36 17.55 22.18 1.34
CA GLU A 36 18.74 22.21 2.20
C GLU A 36 20.02 21.78 1.47
N ARG A 37 19.94 20.73 0.64
CA ARG A 37 21.11 20.26 -0.13
C ARG A 37 21.54 21.21 -1.24
N LEU A 38 20.63 22.05 -1.73
CA LEU A 38 20.86 23.02 -2.78
C LEU A 38 21.17 24.42 -2.23
N ASP A 39 21.25 24.59 -0.91
CA ASP A 39 21.41 25.88 -0.23
C ASP A 39 20.27 26.88 -0.54
N GLU A 40 19.06 26.34 -0.73
CA GLU A 40 17.83 27.09 -1.00
C GLU A 40 16.92 27.14 0.26
N PRO A 41 15.99 28.12 0.36
CA PRO A 41 15.11 28.23 1.52
C PRO A 41 14.17 27.03 1.72
N ALA A 42 14.44 26.20 2.73
CA ALA A 42 13.62 25.02 3.06
C ALA A 42 12.39 25.31 3.94
N ALA A 43 12.38 26.47 4.63
CA ALA A 43 11.34 26.82 5.60
C ALA A 43 9.90 26.76 5.05
N PRO A 44 9.60 27.19 3.81
CA PRO A 44 8.24 27.07 3.26
C PRO A 44 7.76 25.62 3.15
N TYR A 45 8.62 24.70 2.69
CA TYR A 45 8.27 23.29 2.56
C TYR A 45 8.08 22.63 3.93
N ARG A 46 8.93 22.97 4.90
CA ARG A 46 8.82 22.49 6.27
C ARG A 46 7.50 22.89 6.93
N ALA A 47 7.11 24.17 6.81
CA ALA A 47 5.84 24.66 7.34
C ALA A 47 4.63 23.93 6.73
N LEU A 48 4.67 23.67 5.41
CA LEU A 48 3.63 22.88 4.74
C LEU A 48 3.63 21.42 5.21
N ALA A 49 4.81 20.81 5.39
CA ALA A 49 4.93 19.44 5.88
C ALA A 49 4.37 19.30 7.30
N ASP A 50 4.62 20.28 8.18
CA ASP A 50 4.08 20.31 9.54
C ASP A 50 2.56 20.43 9.55
N ALA A 51 2.00 21.31 8.70
CA ALA A 51 0.56 21.42 8.52
C ALA A 51 -0.07 20.12 7.98
N ALA A 52 0.59 19.50 7.00
CA ALA A 52 0.15 18.22 6.44
C ALA A 52 0.20 17.10 7.49
N ARG A 53 1.26 17.02 8.31
CA ARG A 53 1.40 16.06 9.41
C ARG A 53 0.30 16.23 10.46
N ALA A 54 0.02 17.47 10.85
CA ALA A 54 -1.05 17.78 11.81
C ALA A 54 -2.42 17.38 11.26
N GLY A 55 -2.71 17.71 10.00
CA GLY A 55 -3.93 17.30 9.32
C GLY A 55 -4.07 15.79 9.15
N PHE A 56 -2.95 15.09 8.90
CA PHE A 56 -2.94 13.63 8.70
C PHE A 56 -3.42 12.86 9.92
N GLN A 57 -3.31 13.42 11.13
CA GLN A 57 -3.78 12.75 12.35
C GLN A 57 -5.28 12.46 12.34
N ARG A 58 -6.07 13.17 11.51
CA ARG A 58 -7.49 12.87 11.31
C ARG A 58 -7.75 11.47 10.73
N PHE A 59 -6.78 10.88 10.03
CA PHE A 59 -6.91 9.54 9.48
C PHE A 59 -6.78 8.44 10.54
N VAL A 60 -6.17 8.73 11.69
CA VAL A 60 -5.89 7.72 12.73
C VAL A 60 -7.19 7.33 13.41
N MET A 61 -7.57 6.06 13.28
CA MET A 61 -8.73 5.52 13.98
C MET A 61 -8.37 5.17 15.43
N ALA A 62 -9.37 5.20 16.32
CA ALA A 62 -9.19 4.74 17.69
C ALA A 62 -8.93 3.22 17.74
N GLY A 63 -8.14 2.77 18.72
CA GLY A 63 -7.85 1.35 18.93
C GLY A 63 -6.86 0.79 17.89
N ASP A 64 -7.13 -0.42 17.40
CA ASP A 64 -6.23 -1.17 16.50
C ASP A 64 -6.71 -1.18 15.03
N GLY A 65 -7.64 -0.29 14.67
CA GLY A 65 -8.28 -0.26 13.35
C GLY A 65 -7.37 0.22 12.21
N GLY A 66 -6.25 0.88 12.50
CA GLY A 66 -5.39 1.50 11.49
C GLY A 66 -5.89 2.88 11.09
N LEU A 67 -5.93 3.15 9.78
CA LEU A 67 -6.36 4.44 9.23
C LEU A 67 -7.69 4.34 8.49
N PHE A 68 -8.47 5.43 8.51
CA PHE A 68 -9.53 5.64 7.52
C PHE A 68 -8.92 5.59 6.11
N ASP A 69 -9.61 4.95 5.17
CA ASP A 69 -9.15 4.86 3.78
C ASP A 69 -9.39 6.18 3.02
N VAL A 70 -10.49 6.87 3.33
CA VAL A 70 -10.88 8.17 2.77
C VAL A 70 -11.52 9.02 3.87
N LEU A 71 -11.13 10.30 3.97
CA LEU A 71 -11.84 11.28 4.80
C LEU A 71 -12.71 12.21 3.95
N ASP A 72 -13.71 12.82 4.57
CA ASP A 72 -14.56 13.87 3.98
C ASP A 72 -15.21 13.41 2.65
N GLY A 73 -15.59 12.13 2.57
CA GLY A 73 -16.28 11.56 1.43
C GLY A 73 -17.76 11.93 1.40
N PRO A 74 -18.48 11.69 0.27
CA PRO A 74 -19.90 12.01 0.16
C PRO A 74 -20.80 11.36 1.23
N ALA A 75 -20.38 10.20 1.75
CA ALA A 75 -21.08 9.47 2.80
C ALA A 75 -20.40 9.60 4.19
N GLY A 76 -19.44 10.50 4.34
CA GLY A 76 -18.57 10.61 5.51
C GLY A 76 -17.22 9.90 5.32
N ASP A 77 -16.56 9.61 6.44
CA ASP A 77 -15.25 8.96 6.47
C ASP A 77 -15.38 7.44 6.23
N ASP A 78 -14.54 6.89 5.35
CA ASP A 78 -14.52 5.47 5.01
C ASP A 78 -13.55 4.70 5.92
N ALA A 79 -14.09 3.87 6.80
CA ALA A 79 -13.34 3.03 7.73
C ALA A 79 -12.96 1.64 7.15
N SER A 80 -13.18 1.41 5.85
CA SER A 80 -12.85 0.14 5.20
C SER A 80 -11.37 -0.17 5.34
N LEU A 81 -11.03 -1.32 5.92
CA LEU A 81 -9.65 -1.78 6.02
C LEU A 81 -9.12 -2.16 4.63
N ARG A 82 -8.34 -1.26 4.05
CA ARG A 82 -7.71 -1.36 2.72
C ARG A 82 -6.20 -1.18 2.84
N PRO A 83 -5.40 -1.67 1.86
CA PRO A 83 -3.95 -1.68 1.99
C PRO A 83 -3.30 -0.32 1.73
N ASN A 84 -4.03 0.68 1.22
CA ASN A 84 -3.50 2.00 0.87
C ASN A 84 -2.76 2.68 2.03
N GLN A 85 -3.22 2.46 3.27
CA GLN A 85 -2.60 2.99 4.49
C GLN A 85 -1.15 2.55 4.69
N ILE A 86 -0.71 1.42 4.10
CA ILE A 86 0.68 0.96 4.21
C ILE A 86 1.68 1.95 3.60
N LEU A 87 1.22 2.80 2.67
CA LEU A 87 2.03 3.87 2.09
C LEU A 87 2.35 4.97 3.10
N ALA A 88 1.49 5.21 4.09
CA ALA A 88 1.80 6.14 5.19
C ALA A 88 2.97 5.66 6.05
N VAL A 89 3.28 4.36 6.04
CA VAL A 89 4.38 3.77 6.82
C VAL A 89 5.60 3.43 5.96
N SER A 90 5.43 3.03 4.70
CA SER A 90 6.56 2.53 3.88
C SER A 90 7.35 3.62 3.15
N LEU A 91 6.74 4.78 2.90
CA LEU A 91 7.40 5.91 2.23
C LEU A 91 8.56 6.46 3.07
N PRO A 92 9.63 7.02 2.46
CA PRO A 92 10.79 7.56 3.19
C PRO A 92 10.42 8.42 4.40
N HIS A 93 9.44 9.30 4.24
CA HIS A 93 8.89 10.15 5.29
C HIS A 93 7.49 9.71 5.70
N SER A 94 7.28 9.53 7.00
CA SER A 94 5.99 9.15 7.58
C SER A 94 5.34 10.31 8.37
N PRO A 95 4.05 10.60 8.13
CA PRO A 95 3.32 11.57 8.96
C PRO A 95 2.89 10.98 10.31
N LEU A 96 2.98 9.66 10.49
CA LEU A 96 2.56 8.93 11.70
C LEU A 96 3.69 8.84 12.73
N ASP A 97 3.31 8.79 14.01
CA ASP A 97 4.22 8.38 15.08
C ASP A 97 4.47 6.85 15.08
N GLU A 98 5.42 6.39 15.87
CA GLU A 98 5.83 4.98 15.92
C GLU A 98 4.69 4.04 16.35
N ALA A 99 3.83 4.49 17.27
CA ALA A 99 2.71 3.71 17.76
C ALA A 99 1.66 3.49 16.67
N ALA A 100 1.27 4.55 15.95
CA ALA A 100 0.34 4.46 14.83
C ALA A 100 0.93 3.64 13.66
N GLN A 101 2.24 3.77 13.39
CA GLN A 101 2.91 2.92 12.40
C GLN A 101 2.80 1.43 12.75
N ALA A 102 3.03 1.07 14.02
CA ALA A 102 2.92 -0.30 14.49
C ALA A 102 1.48 -0.84 14.38
N VAL A 103 0.47 -0.01 14.70
CA VAL A 103 -0.94 -0.37 14.53
C VAL A 103 -1.27 -0.65 13.07
N VAL A 104 -0.84 0.22 12.15
CA VAL A 104 -1.08 0.07 10.70
C VAL A 104 -0.42 -1.21 10.15
N VAL A 105 0.86 -1.43 10.44
CA VAL A 105 1.56 -2.64 9.99
C VAL A 105 0.90 -3.90 10.56
N GLY A 106 0.52 -3.84 11.83
CA GLY A 106 -0.17 -4.93 12.52
C GLY A 106 -1.52 -5.28 11.87
N CYS A 107 -2.40 -4.31 11.65
CA CYS A 107 -3.73 -4.59 11.11
C CYS A 107 -3.68 -5.05 9.65
N VAL A 108 -2.83 -4.42 8.82
CA VAL A 108 -2.60 -4.84 7.43
C VAL A 108 -2.00 -6.25 7.39
N GLY A 109 -1.03 -6.54 8.26
CA GLY A 109 -0.40 -7.86 8.37
C GLY A 109 -1.38 -8.96 8.76
N ARG A 110 -2.29 -8.68 9.70
CA ARG A 110 -3.29 -9.65 10.17
C ARG A 110 -4.36 -9.97 9.13
N SER A 111 -4.85 -8.97 8.40
CA SER A 111 -6.05 -9.15 7.56
C SER A 111 -5.76 -9.22 6.05
N LEU A 112 -4.75 -8.48 5.57
CA LEU A 112 -4.57 -8.24 4.14
C LEU A 112 -3.36 -8.97 3.54
N LEU A 113 -2.34 -9.26 4.34
CA LEU A 113 -1.12 -9.92 3.86
C LEU A 113 -1.40 -11.35 3.35
N THR A 114 -0.74 -11.67 2.24
CA THR A 114 -0.71 -12.99 1.60
C THR A 114 0.72 -13.31 1.14
N SER A 115 0.95 -14.50 0.58
CA SER A 115 2.26 -14.87 0.04
C SER A 115 2.74 -13.97 -1.11
N TYR A 116 1.83 -13.36 -1.88
CA TYR A 116 2.19 -12.62 -3.10
C TYR A 116 1.91 -11.12 -3.04
N GLY A 117 1.31 -10.61 -1.95
CA GLY A 117 0.95 -9.20 -1.83
C GLY A 117 -0.11 -8.92 -0.78
N LEU A 118 -0.78 -7.77 -0.91
CA LEU A 118 -1.86 -7.36 -0.02
C LEU A 118 -3.21 -7.44 -0.73
N ARG A 119 -4.22 -8.03 -0.07
CA ARG A 119 -5.63 -7.95 -0.50
C ARG A 119 -6.08 -6.49 -0.54
N SER A 120 -6.85 -6.12 -1.55
CA SER A 120 -7.35 -4.76 -1.71
C SER A 120 -8.48 -4.37 -0.75
N LEU A 121 -9.04 -5.34 -0.02
CA LEU A 121 -10.12 -5.19 0.96
C LEU A 121 -10.05 -6.31 2.02
N ASP A 122 -10.43 -6.02 3.27
CA ASP A 122 -10.57 -7.01 4.33
C ASP A 122 -11.50 -8.16 3.92
N PRO A 123 -11.07 -9.43 4.03
CA PRO A 123 -11.92 -10.60 3.78
C PRO A 123 -13.25 -10.65 4.54
N ARG A 124 -13.35 -9.94 5.68
CA ARG A 124 -14.57 -9.85 6.49
C ARG A 124 -15.56 -8.80 5.97
N HIS A 125 -15.14 -7.94 5.05
CA HIS A 125 -16.00 -6.93 4.47
C HIS A 125 -17.02 -7.59 3.54
N HIS A 126 -18.28 -7.15 3.59
CA HIS A 126 -19.38 -7.76 2.82
C HIS A 126 -19.18 -7.71 1.29
N ASP A 127 -18.49 -6.68 0.79
CA ASP A 127 -18.15 -6.55 -0.63
C ASP A 127 -16.94 -7.37 -1.08
N PHE A 128 -16.27 -8.09 -0.17
CA PHE A 128 -15.06 -8.83 -0.51
C PHE A 128 -15.34 -9.93 -1.55
N ARG A 129 -14.56 -9.92 -2.63
CA ARG A 129 -14.60 -10.87 -3.74
C ARG A 129 -13.32 -11.71 -3.74
N PRO A 130 -13.40 -13.00 -3.35
CA PRO A 130 -12.21 -13.84 -3.19
C PRO A 130 -11.52 -14.22 -4.49
N GLN A 131 -12.22 -14.16 -5.63
CA GLN A 131 -11.72 -14.60 -6.92
C GLN A 131 -11.95 -13.52 -7.97
N TYR A 132 -10.94 -13.26 -8.78
CA TYR A 132 -11.01 -12.34 -9.91
C TYR A 132 -11.28 -13.15 -11.19
N ARG A 133 -12.57 -13.41 -11.48
CA ARG A 133 -13.04 -14.24 -12.60
C ARG A 133 -14.31 -13.64 -13.20
N GLY A 134 -14.71 -14.15 -14.36
CA GLY A 134 -15.92 -13.72 -15.06
C GLY A 134 -15.63 -12.84 -16.27
N GLY A 135 -16.68 -12.22 -16.80
CA GLY A 135 -16.60 -11.27 -17.91
C GLY A 135 -16.00 -9.93 -17.49
N VAL A 136 -16.05 -8.94 -18.39
CA VAL A 136 -15.55 -7.59 -18.10
C VAL A 136 -16.25 -7.01 -16.87
N TRP A 137 -17.57 -7.19 -16.77
CA TRP A 137 -18.36 -6.61 -15.69
C TRP A 137 -17.98 -7.15 -14.31
N GLU A 138 -17.91 -8.47 -14.15
CA GLU A 138 -17.56 -9.10 -12.87
C GLU A 138 -16.11 -8.80 -12.45
N ARG A 139 -15.21 -8.73 -13.44
CA ARG A 139 -13.81 -8.39 -13.20
C ARG A 139 -13.67 -6.94 -12.77
N ASP A 140 -14.25 -6.00 -13.50
CA ASP A 140 -14.17 -4.59 -13.15
C ASP A 140 -14.80 -4.32 -11.77
N ALA A 141 -15.93 -4.96 -11.47
CA ALA A 141 -16.60 -4.87 -10.17
C ALA A 141 -15.77 -5.42 -8.99
N SER A 142 -14.89 -6.40 -9.25
CA SER A 142 -14.07 -7.04 -8.22
C SER A 142 -12.65 -6.50 -8.12
N TYR A 143 -12.17 -5.72 -9.09
CA TYR A 143 -10.75 -5.35 -9.26
C TYR A 143 -10.09 -4.74 -8.02
N HIS A 144 -10.85 -3.94 -7.27
CA HIS A 144 -10.40 -3.31 -6.03
C HIS A 144 -11.15 -3.81 -4.79
N GLN A 145 -11.84 -4.94 -4.89
CA GLN A 145 -12.71 -5.47 -3.83
C GLN A 145 -12.28 -6.86 -3.33
N GLY A 146 -11.00 -7.21 -3.39
CA GLY A 146 -10.49 -8.46 -2.86
C GLY A 146 -9.22 -9.01 -3.49
N PRO A 147 -8.94 -8.76 -4.79
CA PRO A 147 -7.68 -9.18 -5.42
C PRO A 147 -6.46 -8.74 -4.62
N VAL A 148 -5.45 -9.60 -4.63
CA VAL A 148 -4.15 -9.33 -4.03
C VAL A 148 -3.32 -8.54 -5.03
N TRP A 149 -2.80 -7.39 -4.62
CA TRP A 149 -1.91 -6.58 -5.44
C TRP A 149 -0.44 -6.89 -5.15
N GLY A 150 0.28 -7.33 -6.18
CA GLY A 150 1.67 -7.80 -6.03
C GLY A 150 2.64 -6.71 -5.58
N TRP A 151 2.56 -5.53 -6.18
CA TRP A 151 3.45 -4.40 -5.90
C TRP A 151 3.42 -3.91 -4.44
N LEU A 152 2.32 -4.16 -3.71
CA LEU A 152 2.19 -3.77 -2.31
C LEU A 152 3.01 -4.64 -1.35
N LEU A 153 3.50 -5.82 -1.79
CA LEU A 153 4.32 -6.66 -0.93
C LEU A 153 5.64 -5.99 -0.54
N GLY A 154 6.28 -5.30 -1.49
CA GLY A 154 7.49 -4.53 -1.23
C GLY A 154 7.27 -3.42 -0.20
N HIS A 155 6.15 -2.70 -0.32
CA HIS A 155 5.77 -1.67 0.65
C HIS A 155 5.49 -2.26 2.04
N TYR A 156 4.80 -3.39 2.12
CA TYR A 156 4.58 -4.07 3.39
C TYR A 156 5.90 -4.47 4.06
N ALA A 157 6.82 -5.11 3.31
CA ALA A 157 8.12 -5.52 3.84
C ALA A 157 8.94 -4.32 4.36
N LEU A 158 8.95 -3.20 3.64
CA LEU A 158 9.62 -1.98 4.08
C LEU A 158 8.98 -1.36 5.33
N ALA A 159 7.65 -1.38 5.43
CA ALA A 159 6.94 -0.91 6.62
C ALA A 159 7.19 -1.82 7.83
N GLU A 160 7.17 -3.14 7.65
CA GLU A 160 7.50 -4.14 8.68
C GLU A 160 8.92 -3.93 9.20
N TYR A 161 9.89 -3.70 8.31
CA TYR A 161 11.26 -3.37 8.70
C TYR A 161 11.34 -2.06 9.49
N ARG A 162 10.62 -1.01 9.07
CA ARG A 162 10.60 0.27 9.81
C ARG A 162 10.12 0.11 11.24
N VAL A 163 9.07 -0.68 11.46
CA VAL A 163 8.45 -0.85 12.79
C VAL A 163 9.26 -1.79 13.67
N HIS A 164 9.84 -2.86 13.11
CA HIS A 164 10.46 -3.92 13.92
C HIS A 164 11.99 -3.93 13.88
N GLY A 165 12.62 -3.19 12.96
CA GLY A 165 14.08 -3.17 12.78
C GLY A 165 14.68 -4.49 12.27
N ASN A 166 13.87 -5.49 11.92
CA ASN A 166 14.34 -6.81 11.53
C ASN A 166 14.36 -6.98 10.00
N ALA A 167 15.47 -6.59 9.37
CA ALA A 167 15.63 -6.69 7.92
C ALA A 167 15.60 -8.13 7.38
N PRO A 168 16.16 -9.15 8.05
CA PRO A 168 15.98 -10.56 7.66
C PRO A 168 14.51 -10.99 7.58
N ALA A 169 13.72 -10.73 8.63
CA ALA A 169 12.31 -11.12 8.67
C ALA A 169 11.49 -10.40 7.58
N ALA A 170 11.71 -9.09 7.40
CA ALA A 170 11.03 -8.33 6.36
C ALA A 170 11.39 -8.82 4.94
N LYS A 171 12.66 -9.16 4.69
CA LYS A 171 13.09 -9.68 3.39
C LYS A 171 12.49 -11.05 3.09
N GLN A 172 12.28 -11.88 4.12
CA GLN A 172 11.65 -13.19 3.97
C GLN A 172 10.25 -13.10 3.35
N ARG A 173 9.53 -12.00 3.56
CA ARG A 173 8.20 -11.77 2.95
C ARG A 173 8.24 -11.81 1.42
N LEU A 174 9.37 -11.44 0.82
CA LEU A 174 9.53 -11.37 -0.63
C LEU A 174 9.93 -12.72 -1.25
N GLU A 175 10.29 -13.72 -0.45
CA GLU A 175 10.86 -14.98 -0.96
C GLU A 175 9.84 -15.80 -1.76
N ALA A 176 8.56 -15.74 -1.41
CA ALA A 176 7.50 -16.42 -2.16
C ALA A 176 7.37 -15.91 -3.62
N LEU A 177 7.80 -14.67 -3.90
CA LEU A 177 7.83 -14.17 -5.27
C LEU A 177 8.90 -14.86 -6.12
N CYS A 178 9.93 -15.48 -5.53
CA CYS A 178 10.94 -16.24 -6.28
C CYS A 178 10.30 -17.42 -7.02
N ASP A 179 9.38 -18.13 -6.37
CA ASP A 179 8.65 -19.23 -6.99
C ASP A 179 7.75 -18.71 -8.12
N HIS A 180 7.11 -17.54 -7.91
CA HIS A 180 6.27 -16.90 -8.92
C HIS A 180 7.04 -16.47 -10.18
N LEU A 181 8.36 -16.22 -10.10
CA LEU A 181 9.15 -15.89 -11.31
C LEU A 181 9.18 -17.03 -12.34
N LEU A 182 8.78 -18.25 -11.95
CA LEU A 182 8.67 -19.42 -12.81
C LEU A 182 7.21 -19.76 -13.19
N ASP A 183 6.24 -18.95 -12.74
CA ASP A 183 4.80 -19.16 -12.96
C ASP A 183 4.15 -17.97 -13.67
N ALA A 184 3.07 -18.21 -14.43
CA ALA A 184 2.31 -17.27 -15.27
C ALA A 184 3.11 -16.51 -16.38
N GLY A 185 4.23 -15.88 -16.03
CA GLY A 185 5.15 -15.20 -16.94
C GLY A 185 6.59 -15.33 -16.43
N LEU A 186 7.47 -15.87 -17.27
CA LEU A 186 8.86 -16.14 -16.89
C LEU A 186 9.63 -14.85 -16.59
N GLY A 187 10.28 -14.80 -15.42
CA GLY A 187 11.16 -13.71 -15.01
C GLY A 187 10.43 -12.42 -14.64
N THR A 188 9.13 -12.47 -14.37
CA THR A 188 8.32 -11.28 -14.05
C THR A 188 7.37 -11.56 -12.88
N VAL A 189 6.74 -10.51 -12.38
CA VAL A 189 5.67 -10.58 -11.37
C VAL A 189 4.35 -10.13 -11.99
N SER A 190 3.28 -10.87 -11.70
CA SER A 190 1.93 -10.55 -12.18
C SER A 190 1.35 -9.32 -11.47
N GLU A 191 0.34 -8.73 -12.09
CA GLU A 191 -0.34 -7.55 -11.60
C GLU A 191 -1.09 -7.82 -10.29
N ILE A 192 -1.97 -8.83 -10.34
CA ILE A 192 -2.85 -9.22 -9.24
C ILE A 192 -2.93 -10.74 -9.10
N PHE A 193 -3.43 -11.19 -7.95
CA PHE A 193 -3.71 -12.59 -7.65
C PHE A 193 -5.10 -12.73 -7.04
N ASP A 194 -5.70 -13.92 -7.10
CA ASP A 194 -6.96 -14.19 -6.40
C ASP A 194 -6.81 -13.92 -4.88
N GLY A 195 -7.82 -13.30 -4.27
CA GLY A 195 -7.85 -12.96 -2.83
C GLY A 195 -7.85 -14.19 -1.91
N ALA A 196 -8.42 -15.31 -2.38
CA ALA A 196 -8.42 -16.58 -1.68
C ALA A 196 -7.26 -17.50 -2.11
N PRO A 197 -6.78 -18.37 -1.21
CA PRO A 197 -5.85 -19.44 -1.57
C PRO A 197 -6.38 -20.28 -2.75
N PRO A 198 -5.51 -20.75 -3.67
CA PRO A 198 -4.05 -20.70 -3.61
C PRO A 198 -3.43 -19.40 -4.17
N HIS A 199 -4.20 -18.31 -4.28
CA HIS A 199 -3.74 -17.03 -4.84
C HIS A 199 -3.27 -17.16 -6.30
N THR A 200 -4.14 -17.69 -7.16
CA THR A 200 -3.84 -17.86 -8.60
C THR A 200 -3.48 -16.50 -9.23
N PRO A 201 -2.43 -16.39 -10.06
CA PRO A 201 -2.12 -15.18 -10.81
C PRO A 201 -3.25 -14.75 -11.75
N ARG A 202 -3.48 -13.44 -11.84
CA ARG A 202 -4.55 -12.78 -12.61
C ARG A 202 -4.03 -11.47 -13.23
N GLY A 203 -4.89 -10.83 -14.03
CA GLY A 203 -4.55 -9.55 -14.65
C GLY A 203 -3.40 -9.69 -15.64
N ALA A 204 -2.59 -8.64 -15.77
CA ALA A 204 -1.40 -8.70 -16.61
C ALA A 204 -0.36 -9.69 -16.03
N PRO A 205 0.18 -10.64 -16.84
CA PRO A 205 1.18 -11.60 -16.36
C PRO A 205 2.53 -10.92 -16.05
N SER A 206 2.83 -9.82 -16.74
CA SER A 206 4.02 -9.00 -16.52
C SER A 206 3.61 -7.59 -16.13
N GLN A 207 3.92 -7.18 -14.89
CA GLN A 207 3.58 -5.84 -14.45
C GLN A 207 4.75 -5.06 -13.84
N ALA A 208 5.02 -3.89 -14.42
CA ALA A 208 6.19 -3.06 -14.15
C ALA A 208 6.27 -2.63 -12.68
N TRP A 209 5.17 -2.14 -12.09
CA TRP A 209 5.19 -1.73 -10.69
C TRP A 209 5.37 -2.90 -9.71
N SER A 210 4.91 -4.11 -10.07
CA SER A 210 5.06 -5.29 -9.20
C SER A 210 6.52 -5.70 -9.13
N VAL A 211 7.20 -5.68 -10.28
CA VAL A 211 8.64 -5.93 -10.35
C VAL A 211 9.43 -4.82 -9.66
N ALA A 212 9.14 -3.55 -9.95
CA ALA A 212 9.90 -2.41 -9.42
C ALA A 212 9.85 -2.32 -7.89
N CYS A 213 8.65 -2.39 -7.30
CA CYS A 213 8.49 -2.31 -5.84
C CYS A 213 9.15 -3.48 -5.11
N THR A 214 9.09 -4.69 -5.68
CA THR A 214 9.78 -5.86 -5.11
C THR A 214 11.28 -5.70 -5.16
N LEU A 215 11.85 -5.29 -6.30
CA LEU A 215 13.29 -5.09 -6.44
C LEU A 215 13.80 -3.98 -5.50
N GLU A 216 13.07 -2.87 -5.40
CA GLU A 216 13.41 -1.79 -4.48
C GLU A 216 13.44 -2.27 -3.03
N ALA A 217 12.39 -2.96 -2.57
CA ALA A 217 12.32 -3.49 -1.22
C ALA A 217 13.45 -4.50 -0.96
N TRP A 218 13.68 -5.43 -1.89
CA TRP A 218 14.74 -6.42 -1.79
C TRP A 218 16.11 -5.76 -1.65
N TRP A 219 16.41 -4.77 -2.49
CA TRP A 219 17.68 -4.07 -2.47
C TRP A 219 17.90 -3.29 -1.17
N ARG A 220 16.90 -2.53 -0.71
CA ARG A 220 16.98 -1.76 0.54
C ARG A 220 17.19 -2.68 1.75
N LEU A 221 16.44 -3.77 1.84
CA LEU A 221 16.53 -4.73 2.96
C LEU A 221 17.85 -5.50 2.93
N ALA A 222 18.34 -5.90 1.75
CA ALA A 222 19.64 -6.56 1.63
C ALA A 222 20.80 -5.65 2.03
N ARG A 223 20.69 -4.33 1.82
CA ARG A 223 21.66 -3.35 2.31
C ARG A 223 21.62 -3.18 3.82
N ALA A 224 20.42 -3.09 4.39
CA ALA A 224 20.22 -2.96 5.84
C ALA A 224 20.75 -4.17 6.63
N GLN A 225 20.79 -5.36 6.04
CA GLN A 225 21.38 -6.55 6.66
C GLN A 225 22.92 -6.52 6.75
N ARG A 226 23.57 -5.62 5.99
CA ARG A 226 25.04 -5.53 5.92
C ARG A 226 25.61 -4.40 6.79
N SER A 227 24.76 -3.48 7.25
CA SER A 227 25.09 -2.36 8.13
C SER A 227 24.93 -2.77 9.59
#